data_AF-A0A6G2JVR1-F1
#
_entry.id   AF-A0A6G2JVR1-F1
#
_cell.length_a   1.000
_cell.length_b   1.000
_cell.length_c   1.000
_cell.angle_alpha   90.00
_cell.angle_beta   90.00
_cell.angle_gamma   90.00
#
_symmetry.space_group_name_H-M   'P 1'
#
loop_
_entity.id
_entity.type
_entity.pdbx_description
1 polymer ?
#
loop_
_entity_poly.entity_id
_entity_poly.type
_entity_poly.pdbx_seq_one_letter_code
_entity_poly.pdbx_strand_id
1 'polypeptide(L)'
;MNASADTGTATRSDSSDEARHRSAAELEAALPHIRQAPGSTGIIHLIVRRPAEDAREVLDVAEINDAEGVAGDTWNQRGSPSSADGGPHPDAQITIMSARSAAVVIGPVERWPLAGDQIYADLDISHATLPAGAQLRLGDAILEVTAKPHRGCAKFAARFGRDALRFVNTGEGRDLRMR
;
A
#
# COMPACT_ATOMS: atom_id res chain seq x y z
N MET A 1 -24.86 59.28 -18.19
CA MET A 1 -23.54 58.72 -17.84
C MET A 1 -23.80 57.54 -16.93
N ASN A 2 -23.57 56.34 -17.47
CA ASN A 2 -23.89 55.05 -16.85
C ASN A 2 -22.96 54.74 -15.68
N ALA A 3 -23.51 54.20 -14.61
CA ALA A 3 -22.76 53.39 -13.65
C ALA A 3 -23.55 52.09 -13.42
N SER A 4 -23.18 51.05 -14.18
CA SER A 4 -23.53 49.67 -13.88
C SER A 4 -22.61 49.17 -12.77
N ALA A 5 -23.20 48.75 -11.65
CA ALA A 5 -22.52 47.94 -10.66
C ALA A 5 -22.79 46.47 -10.99
N ASP A 6 -21.78 45.80 -11.54
CA ASP A 6 -21.75 44.36 -11.73
C ASP A 6 -21.19 43.71 -10.45
N THR A 7 -22.09 43.17 -9.65
CA THR A 7 -21.73 42.35 -8.48
C THR A 7 -21.19 41.01 -8.95
N GLY A 8 -19.86 40.91 -9.02
CA GLY A 8 -19.14 39.67 -9.24
C GLY A 8 -19.50 38.64 -8.17
N THR A 9 -20.26 37.63 -8.57
CA THR A 9 -20.51 36.42 -7.80
C THR A 9 -19.19 35.70 -7.57
N ALA A 10 -18.71 35.73 -6.32
CA ALA A 10 -17.59 34.90 -5.89
C ALA A 10 -17.96 33.43 -6.13
N THR A 11 -17.27 32.80 -7.07
CA THR A 11 -17.24 31.36 -7.25
C THR A 11 -16.69 30.74 -5.97
N ARG A 12 -17.58 30.09 -5.21
CA ARG A 12 -17.18 29.20 -4.10
C ARG A 12 -16.32 28.10 -4.71
N SER A 13 -15.06 28.00 -4.32
CA SER A 13 -14.27 26.81 -4.56
C SER A 13 -14.89 25.68 -3.74
N ASP A 14 -15.57 24.77 -4.43
CA ASP A 14 -16.08 23.54 -3.83
C ASP A 14 -14.89 22.62 -3.55
N SER A 15 -14.26 22.83 -2.38
CA SER A 15 -13.26 21.93 -1.82
C SER A 15 -13.99 20.78 -1.13
N SER A 16 -14.50 19.84 -1.91
CA SER A 16 -15.05 18.58 -1.43
C SER A 16 -14.45 17.41 -2.21
N ASP A 17 -13.12 17.35 -2.26
CA ASP A 17 -12.39 16.17 -2.76
C ASP A 17 -12.31 15.08 -1.67
N GLU A 18 -13.46 14.76 -1.06
CA GLU A 18 -13.62 13.48 -0.37
C GLU A 18 -13.71 12.40 -1.44
N ALA A 19 -12.55 11.89 -1.85
CA ALA A 19 -12.42 10.87 -2.87
C ALA A 19 -13.36 9.68 -2.55
N ARG A 20 -14.45 9.56 -3.32
CA ARG A 20 -15.41 8.46 -3.22
C ARG A 20 -14.66 7.12 -3.26
N HIS A 21 -15.00 6.22 -2.34
CA HIS A 21 -14.49 4.84 -2.38
C HIS A 21 -14.93 4.16 -3.69
N ARG A 22 -13.98 3.44 -4.33
CA ARG A 22 -14.28 2.59 -5.50
C ARG A 22 -15.28 1.51 -5.10
N SER A 23 -16.26 1.28 -5.97
CA SER A 23 -17.19 0.16 -5.83
C SER A 23 -16.51 -1.17 -6.16
N ALA A 24 -17.07 -2.28 -5.68
CA ALA A 24 -16.62 -3.62 -6.04
C ALA A 24 -16.49 -3.82 -7.56
N ALA A 25 -17.46 -3.36 -8.35
CA ALA A 25 -17.45 -3.51 -9.81
C ALA A 25 -16.27 -2.76 -10.48
N GLU A 26 -15.93 -1.56 -10.00
CA GLU A 26 -14.78 -0.81 -10.50
C GLU A 26 -13.45 -1.50 -10.18
N LEU A 27 -13.35 -2.10 -8.98
CA LEU A 27 -12.17 -2.83 -8.53
C LEU A 27 -11.98 -4.13 -9.33
N GLU A 28 -13.05 -4.90 -9.49
CA GLU A 28 -13.05 -6.15 -10.26
C GLU A 28 -12.70 -5.91 -11.73
N ALA A 29 -13.21 -4.83 -12.34
CA ALA A 29 -12.89 -4.47 -13.71
C ALA A 29 -11.39 -4.17 -13.93
N ALA A 30 -10.64 -3.85 -12.88
CA ALA A 30 -9.21 -3.56 -12.94
C ALA A 30 -8.32 -4.81 -12.78
N LEU A 31 -8.88 -5.98 -12.44
CA LEU A 31 -8.11 -7.23 -12.29
C LEU A 31 -7.21 -7.56 -13.48
N PRO A 32 -7.66 -7.42 -14.76
CA PRO A 32 -6.80 -7.69 -15.91
C PRO A 32 -5.53 -6.83 -15.93
N HIS A 33 -5.60 -5.58 -15.47
CA HIS A 33 -4.43 -4.70 -15.38
C HIS A 33 -3.46 -5.14 -14.28
N ILE A 34 -3.98 -5.56 -13.12
CA ILE A 34 -3.15 -6.01 -11.99
C ILE A 34 -2.41 -7.30 -12.33
N ARG A 35 -3.05 -8.25 -13.04
CA ARG A 35 -2.43 -9.51 -13.46
C ARG A 35 -1.26 -9.35 -14.44
N GLN A 36 -1.11 -8.18 -15.05
CA GLN A 36 -0.03 -7.90 -16.00
C GLN A 36 1.25 -7.39 -15.32
N ALA A 37 1.33 -7.43 -13.98
CA ALA A 37 2.55 -7.10 -13.27
C ALA A 37 3.70 -8.03 -13.72
N PRO A 38 4.94 -7.53 -13.85
CA PRO A 38 6.05 -8.33 -14.36
C PRO A 38 6.48 -9.39 -13.34
N GLY A 39 6.79 -10.61 -13.80
CA GLY A 39 7.07 -11.76 -12.92
C GLY A 39 8.52 -11.93 -12.47
N SER A 40 9.48 -11.24 -13.09
CA SER A 40 10.91 -11.45 -12.84
C SER A 40 11.63 -10.21 -12.32
N THR A 41 11.33 -9.04 -12.87
CA THR A 41 11.95 -7.77 -12.49
C THR A 41 10.92 -6.68 -12.59
N GLY A 42 10.85 -5.86 -11.55
CA GLY A 42 9.86 -4.81 -11.38
C GLY A 42 10.49 -3.49 -10.97
N ILE A 43 9.64 -2.49 -10.78
CA ILE A 43 10.04 -1.13 -10.39
C ILE A 43 9.47 -0.84 -9.01
N ILE A 44 10.29 -0.29 -8.11
CA ILE A 44 9.80 0.30 -6.87
C ILE A 44 9.32 1.70 -7.19
N HIS A 45 8.04 1.95 -6.98
CA HIS A 45 7.41 3.25 -7.20
C HIS A 45 7.46 4.15 -5.97
N LEU A 46 7.47 3.56 -4.78
CA LEU A 46 7.45 4.31 -3.54
C LEU A 46 8.10 3.51 -2.41
N ILE A 47 8.93 4.20 -1.62
CA ILE A 47 9.47 3.70 -0.36
C ILE A 47 8.92 4.59 0.75
N VAL A 48 8.39 3.96 1.79
CA VAL A 48 7.74 4.65 2.90
C VAL A 48 8.29 4.12 4.22
N ARG A 49 8.65 5.03 5.11
CA ARG A 49 8.97 4.76 6.50
C ARG A 49 7.80 5.17 7.39
N ARG A 50 7.57 4.42 8.48
CA ARG A 50 6.53 4.70 9.49
C ARG A 50 7.21 5.02 10.82
N PRO A 51 7.67 6.27 11.03
CA PRO A 51 8.48 6.64 12.20
C PRO A 51 7.68 6.74 13.51
N ALA A 52 6.34 6.77 13.42
CA ALA A 52 5.43 6.76 14.56
C ALA A 52 4.06 6.19 14.13
N GLU A 53 3.13 6.01 15.08
CA GLU A 53 1.76 5.67 14.75
C GLU A 53 1.16 6.72 13.81
N ASP A 54 0.55 6.25 12.72
CA ASP A 54 -0.08 7.04 11.65
C ASP A 54 0.82 8.07 10.91
N ALA A 55 2.06 8.29 11.36
CA ALA A 55 3.06 9.06 10.63
C ALA A 55 3.60 8.28 9.41
N ARG A 56 3.83 8.99 8.31
CA ARG A 56 4.38 8.45 7.06
C ARG A 56 5.43 9.39 6.52
N GLU A 57 6.51 8.83 6.02
CA GLU A 57 7.59 9.57 5.40
C GLU A 57 7.98 8.85 4.11
N VAL A 58 7.95 9.57 2.99
CA VAL A 58 8.40 9.05 1.69
C VAL A 58 9.90 9.22 1.59
N LEU A 59 10.60 8.18 1.16
CA LEU A 59 12.05 8.14 1.05
C LEU A 59 12.48 7.96 -0.40
N ASP A 60 13.54 8.65 -0.80
CA ASP A 60 14.23 8.37 -2.07
C ASP A 60 15.10 7.11 -1.96
N VAL A 61 15.67 6.87 -0.77
CA VAL A 61 16.56 5.75 -0.45
C VAL A 61 16.23 5.24 0.95
N ALA A 62 16.23 3.92 1.15
CA ALA A 62 16.09 3.29 2.45
C ALA A 62 17.21 2.28 2.69
N GLU A 63 17.72 2.25 3.92
CA GLU A 63 18.52 1.15 4.43
C GLU A 63 17.60 0.05 4.97
N ILE A 64 17.92 -1.21 4.64
CA ILE A 64 17.25 -2.38 5.19
C ILE A 64 18.24 -3.15 6.07
N ASN A 65 17.83 -3.46 7.30
CA ASN A 65 18.62 -4.23 8.26
C ASN A 65 17.75 -5.13 9.15
N ASP A 66 18.37 -6.11 9.79
CA ASP A 66 17.63 -7.10 10.61
C ASP A 66 17.02 -6.51 11.88
N ALA A 67 17.60 -5.42 12.41
CA ALA A 67 17.20 -4.83 13.67
C ALA A 67 15.90 -4.00 13.56
N GLU A 68 15.70 -3.31 12.43
CA GLU A 68 14.61 -2.36 12.23
C GLU A 68 13.71 -2.72 11.04
N GLY A 69 14.15 -3.63 10.16
CA GLY A 69 13.56 -3.77 8.84
C GLY A 69 13.99 -2.58 7.99
N VAL A 70 13.10 -1.61 7.74
CA VAL A 70 13.49 -0.32 7.16
C VAL A 70 14.03 0.56 8.29
N ALA A 71 15.25 1.09 8.16
CA ALA A 71 15.89 1.89 9.21
C ALA A 71 15.02 3.09 9.65
N GLY A 72 14.77 3.20 10.96
CA GLY A 72 13.85 4.18 11.56
C GLY A 72 12.34 3.89 11.38
N ASP A 73 11.94 2.74 10.82
CA ASP A 73 10.56 2.27 10.90
C ASP A 73 10.25 1.78 12.33
N THR A 74 8.97 1.77 12.68
CA THR A 74 8.52 1.33 14.01
C THR A 74 8.12 -0.14 14.07
N TRP A 75 8.36 -0.94 13.02
CA TRP A 75 8.01 -2.37 13.01
C TRP A 75 8.51 -3.10 14.26
N ASN A 76 9.79 -2.95 14.61
CA ASN A 76 10.42 -3.62 15.76
C ASN A 76 9.87 -3.18 17.13
N GLN A 77 9.08 -2.09 17.18
CA GLN A 77 8.43 -1.58 18.38
C GLN A 77 6.97 -2.03 18.49
N ARG A 78 6.42 -2.67 17.46
CA ARG A 78 5.00 -3.05 17.40
C ARG A 78 4.81 -4.49 17.82
N GLY A 79 4.13 -4.68 18.95
CA GLY A 79 3.70 -6.01 19.36
C GLY A 79 2.73 -6.63 18.34
N SER A 80 2.83 -7.96 18.17
CA SER A 80 1.95 -8.73 17.31
C SER A 80 1.22 -9.80 18.10
N PRO A 81 -0.13 -9.88 18.06
CA PRO A 81 -0.88 -10.96 18.69
C PRO A 81 -0.55 -12.36 18.15
N SER A 82 0.09 -12.42 16.97
CA SER A 82 0.51 -13.66 16.33
C SER A 82 1.97 -14.03 16.59
N SER A 83 2.72 -13.20 17.33
CA SER A 83 4.07 -13.54 17.77
C SER A 83 4.02 -14.42 19.03
N ALA A 84 5.02 -15.28 19.21
CA ALA A 84 5.06 -16.21 20.35
C ALA A 84 5.32 -15.49 21.68
N ASP A 85 6.05 -14.38 21.66
CA ASP A 85 6.47 -13.59 22.83
C ASP A 85 5.70 -12.27 22.99
N GLY A 86 4.74 -11.98 22.11
CA GLY A 86 4.01 -10.72 22.07
C GLY A 86 4.77 -9.56 21.42
N GLY A 87 6.01 -9.79 20.98
CA GLY A 87 6.87 -8.81 20.33
C GLY A 87 6.55 -8.58 18.84
N PRO A 88 7.43 -7.88 18.11
CA PRO A 88 7.31 -7.74 16.67
C PRO A 88 7.41 -9.09 15.98
N HIS A 89 6.55 -9.34 14.99
CA HIS A 89 6.58 -10.60 14.26
C HIS A 89 7.67 -10.54 13.17
N PRO A 90 8.69 -11.42 13.18
CA PRO A 90 9.80 -11.40 12.21
C PRO A 90 9.30 -11.47 10.76
N ASP A 91 8.33 -12.34 10.48
CA ASP A 91 7.75 -12.48 9.14
C ASP A 91 6.97 -11.25 8.62
N ALA A 92 6.87 -10.17 9.40
CA ALA A 92 6.21 -8.90 9.04
C ALA A 92 7.20 -7.72 8.97
N GLN A 93 8.50 -7.99 8.96
CA GLN A 93 9.58 -6.98 9.02
C GLN A 93 9.54 -5.97 7.88
N ILE A 94 9.30 -6.45 6.66
CA ILE A 94 9.14 -5.63 5.46
C ILE A 94 7.78 -5.95 4.85
N THR A 95 6.98 -4.93 4.58
CA THR A 95 5.71 -5.08 3.84
C THR A 95 5.81 -4.50 2.43
N ILE A 96 5.30 -5.27 1.46
CA ILE A 96 5.26 -4.90 0.05
C ILE A 96 3.79 -4.86 -0.40
N MET A 97 3.38 -3.76 -1.04
CA MET A 97 2.11 -3.65 -1.76
C MET A 97 2.35 -3.68 -3.26
N SER A 98 1.46 -4.33 -4.02
CA SER A 98 1.43 -4.18 -5.47
C SER A 98 1.12 -2.73 -5.85
N ALA A 99 2.00 -2.09 -6.62
CA ALA A 99 1.82 -0.73 -7.11
C ALA A 99 0.55 -0.61 -7.98
N ARG A 100 0.24 -1.62 -8.80
CA ARG A 100 -0.99 -1.66 -9.60
C ARG A 100 -2.24 -1.74 -8.75
N SER A 101 -2.22 -2.56 -7.69
CA SER A 101 -3.33 -2.62 -6.74
C SER A 101 -3.50 -1.28 -6.00
N ALA A 102 -2.39 -0.67 -5.57
CA ALA A 102 -2.40 0.65 -4.92
C ALA A 102 -3.00 1.73 -5.85
N ALA A 103 -2.59 1.78 -7.12
CA ALA A 103 -3.14 2.72 -8.11
C ALA A 103 -4.67 2.58 -8.26
N VAL A 104 -5.18 1.35 -8.28
CA VAL A 104 -6.62 1.06 -8.44
C VAL A 104 -7.40 1.39 -7.18
N VAL A 105 -6.93 0.92 -6.03
CA VAL A 105 -7.66 1.00 -4.75
C VAL A 105 -7.55 2.39 -4.12
N ILE A 106 -6.37 2.98 -4.15
CA ILE A 106 -6.02 4.20 -3.42
C ILE A 106 -6.07 5.43 -4.35
N GLY A 107 -5.73 5.25 -5.62
CA GLY A 107 -5.69 6.32 -6.62
C GLY A 107 -4.31 6.99 -6.68
N PRO A 108 -4.23 8.34 -6.60
CA PRO A 108 -2.97 9.08 -6.72
C PRO A 108 -1.86 8.58 -5.79
N VAL A 109 -0.62 8.58 -6.27
CA VAL A 109 0.54 7.99 -5.58
C VAL A 109 0.82 8.64 -4.22
N GLU A 110 0.48 9.92 -4.07
CA GLU A 110 0.64 10.71 -2.85
C GLU A 110 -0.17 10.15 -1.68
N ARG A 111 -1.25 9.40 -1.98
CA ARG A 111 -2.11 8.77 -0.98
C ARG A 111 -1.65 7.36 -0.60
N TRP A 112 -0.77 6.74 -1.38
CA TRP A 112 -0.32 5.36 -1.14
C TRP A 112 0.22 5.13 0.27
N PRO A 113 1.03 6.03 0.87
CA PRO A 113 1.55 5.85 2.24
C PRO A 113 0.47 5.61 3.30
N LEU A 114 -0.76 6.11 3.08
CA LEU A 114 -1.89 5.93 3.99
C LEU A 114 -2.29 4.46 4.16
N ALA A 115 -1.93 3.61 3.19
CA ALA A 115 -2.17 2.17 3.29
C ALA A 115 -1.27 1.51 4.35
N GLY A 116 -0.08 2.06 4.58
CA GLY A 116 0.80 1.66 5.68
C GLY A 116 1.83 0.60 5.32
N ASP A 117 2.15 0.44 4.04
CA ASP A 117 3.27 -0.40 3.60
C ASP A 117 4.55 0.36 3.42
N GLN A 118 5.66 -0.39 3.45
CA GLN A 118 6.99 0.16 3.31
C GLN A 118 7.42 0.25 1.84
N ILE A 119 7.08 -0.76 1.03
CA ILE A 119 7.51 -0.84 -0.37
C ILE A 119 6.29 -0.96 -1.28
N TYR A 120 6.24 -0.17 -2.35
CA TYR A 120 5.22 -0.27 -3.39
C TYR A 120 5.90 -0.61 -4.71
N ALA A 121 5.70 -1.84 -5.21
CA ALA A 121 6.42 -2.36 -6.36
C ALA A 121 5.48 -2.77 -7.50
N ASP A 122 5.82 -2.42 -8.73
CA ASP A 122 5.21 -3.03 -9.92
C ASP A 122 5.93 -4.35 -10.21
N LEU A 123 5.49 -5.40 -9.52
CA LEU A 123 5.99 -6.76 -9.60
C LEU A 123 4.84 -7.73 -9.28
N ASP A 124 4.82 -8.87 -9.95
CA ASP A 124 3.90 -9.95 -9.59
C ASP A 124 4.38 -10.63 -8.30
N ILE A 125 3.76 -10.23 -7.19
CA ILE A 125 4.01 -10.76 -5.85
C ILE A 125 3.04 -11.88 -5.45
N SER A 126 2.31 -12.43 -6.42
CA SER A 126 1.37 -13.52 -6.20
C SER A 126 2.03 -14.76 -5.60
N HIS A 127 1.21 -15.62 -5.01
CA HIS A 127 1.67 -16.91 -4.48
C HIS A 127 2.29 -17.81 -5.56
N ALA A 128 1.87 -17.67 -6.83
CA ALA A 128 2.36 -18.48 -7.93
C ALA A 128 3.76 -18.04 -8.39
N THR A 129 4.03 -16.74 -8.39
CA THR A 129 5.29 -16.17 -8.90
C THR A 129 6.34 -16.01 -7.80
N LEU A 130 5.93 -15.58 -6.61
CA LEU A 130 6.80 -15.40 -5.45
C LEU A 130 6.29 -16.22 -4.25
N PRO A 131 6.41 -17.55 -4.26
CA PRO A 131 5.98 -18.39 -3.14
C PRO A 131 6.79 -18.10 -1.86
N ALA A 132 6.29 -18.57 -0.71
CA ALA A 132 7.06 -18.48 0.53
C ALA A 132 8.41 -19.23 0.42
N GLY A 133 9.48 -18.65 0.97
CA GLY A 133 10.86 -19.11 0.81
C GLY A 133 11.54 -18.60 -0.46
N ALA A 134 10.83 -17.95 -1.39
CA ALA A 134 11.45 -17.31 -2.54
C ALA A 134 12.29 -16.11 -2.09
N GLN A 135 13.40 -15.86 -2.79
CA GLN A 135 14.25 -14.70 -2.55
C GLN A 135 13.96 -13.58 -3.55
N LEU A 136 13.82 -12.36 -3.04
CA LEU A 136 13.63 -11.14 -3.80
C LEU A 136 14.78 -10.19 -3.53
N ARG A 137 15.50 -9.80 -4.58
CA ARG A 137 16.52 -8.75 -4.47
C ARG A 137 15.86 -7.38 -4.58
N LEU A 138 16.06 -6.54 -3.57
CA LEU A 138 15.56 -5.19 -3.47
C LEU A 138 16.75 -4.22 -3.32
N GLY A 139 17.21 -3.66 -4.43
CA GLY A 139 18.50 -2.97 -4.46
C GLY A 139 19.64 -3.95 -4.12
N ASP A 140 20.37 -3.64 -3.05
CA ASP A 140 21.45 -4.49 -2.52
C ASP A 140 20.98 -5.49 -1.45
N ALA A 141 19.75 -5.33 -0.94
CA ALA A 141 19.18 -6.26 0.04
C ALA A 141 18.60 -7.50 -0.64
N ILE A 142 18.70 -8.66 0.03
CA ILE A 142 18.01 -9.89 -0.36
C ILE A 142 16.98 -10.19 0.72
N LEU A 143 15.71 -10.18 0.32
CA LEU A 143 14.59 -10.49 1.20
C LEU A 143 14.11 -11.91 0.92
N GLU A 144 13.66 -12.62 1.96
CA GLU A 144 12.91 -13.87 1.82
C GLU A 144 11.41 -13.59 1.94
N VAL A 145 10.61 -14.16 1.04
CA VAL A 145 9.15 -14.07 1.09
C VAL A 145 8.64 -14.99 2.19
N THR A 146 7.93 -14.44 3.17
CA THR A 146 7.41 -15.22 4.29
C THR A 146 6.05 -15.85 3.98
N ALA A 147 5.66 -16.86 4.76
CA ALA A 147 4.34 -17.48 4.64
C ALA A 147 3.22 -16.64 5.28
N LYS A 148 3.58 -15.67 6.13
CA LYS A 148 2.63 -14.82 6.85
C LYS A 148 1.80 -13.99 5.85
N PRO A 149 0.46 -14.10 5.86
CA PRO A 149 -0.37 -13.24 5.04
C PRO A 149 -0.27 -11.80 5.52
N HIS A 150 0.08 -10.90 4.61
CA HIS A 150 -0.21 -9.47 4.75
C HIS A 150 -1.68 -9.27 4.38
N ARG A 151 -2.44 -8.52 5.18
CA ARG A 151 -3.89 -8.35 4.97
C ARG A 151 -4.29 -6.92 5.28
N GLY A 152 -5.25 -6.40 4.54
CA GLY A 152 -5.91 -5.14 4.89
C GLY A 152 -6.58 -5.22 6.27
N CYS A 153 -6.53 -4.13 7.03
CA CYS A 153 -7.08 -4.02 8.38
C CYS A 153 -8.25 -3.03 8.46
N ALA A 154 -8.78 -2.79 9.66
CA ALA A 154 -9.87 -1.83 9.88
C ALA A 154 -9.49 -0.40 9.43
N LYS A 155 -8.24 0.04 9.66
CA LYS A 155 -7.74 1.34 9.18
C LYS A 155 -7.75 1.41 7.63
N PHE A 156 -7.52 0.29 6.94
CA PHE A 156 -7.59 0.23 5.47
C PHE A 156 -9.03 0.41 4.96
N ALA A 157 -10.00 -0.29 5.57
CA ALA A 157 -11.42 -0.11 5.22
C ALA A 157 -11.93 1.30 5.53
N ALA A 158 -11.49 1.90 6.64
CA ALA A 158 -11.85 3.27 6.98
C ALA A 158 -11.36 4.30 5.95
N ARG A 159 -10.20 4.05 5.33
CA ARG A 159 -9.56 4.96 4.36
C ARG A 159 -9.99 4.75 2.92
N PHE A 160 -10.29 3.50 2.53
CA PHE A 160 -10.50 3.13 1.13
C PHE A 160 -11.81 2.37 0.87
N GLY A 161 -12.59 2.11 1.92
CA GLY A 161 -13.89 1.46 1.84
C GLY A 161 -13.86 -0.05 2.08
N ARG A 162 -15.03 -0.60 2.40
CA ARG A 162 -15.22 -2.03 2.67
C ARG A 162 -15.06 -2.89 1.43
N ASP A 163 -15.45 -2.38 0.26
CA ASP A 163 -15.28 -3.07 -1.01
C ASP A 163 -13.79 -3.24 -1.32
N ALA A 164 -12.98 -2.20 -1.13
CA ALA A 164 -11.52 -2.27 -1.24
C ALA A 164 -10.91 -3.30 -0.29
N LEU A 165 -11.33 -3.31 0.98
CA LEU A 165 -10.86 -4.29 1.96
C LEU A 165 -11.20 -5.72 1.52
N ARG A 166 -12.42 -5.96 1.05
CA ARG A 166 -12.85 -7.27 0.57
C ARG A 166 -12.09 -7.68 -0.69
N PHE A 167 -11.91 -6.75 -1.61
CA PHE A 167 -11.22 -6.95 -2.88
C PHE A 167 -9.80 -7.46 -2.67
N VAL A 168 -9.01 -6.82 -1.79
CA VAL A 168 -7.62 -7.25 -1.54
C VAL A 168 -7.51 -8.53 -0.70
N ASN A 169 -8.45 -8.79 0.21
CA ASN A 169 -8.32 -9.89 1.19
C ASN A 169 -8.96 -11.22 0.76
N THR A 170 -9.67 -11.28 -0.37
CA THR A 170 -10.45 -12.48 -0.76
C THR A 170 -10.24 -12.86 -2.22
N GLY A 171 -10.55 -14.12 -2.54
CA GLY A 171 -10.46 -14.66 -3.90
C GLY A 171 -9.13 -14.32 -4.57
N GLU A 172 -9.20 -13.74 -5.77
CA GLU A 172 -8.01 -13.34 -6.52
C GLU A 172 -7.15 -12.27 -5.83
N GLY A 173 -7.73 -11.36 -5.04
CA GLY A 173 -6.92 -10.36 -4.34
C GLY A 173 -5.93 -10.97 -3.37
N ARG A 174 -6.36 -12.04 -2.69
CA ARG A 174 -5.50 -12.86 -1.83
C ARG A 174 -4.47 -13.64 -2.65
N ASP A 175 -4.91 -14.27 -3.73
CA ASP A 175 -4.03 -15.14 -4.54
C ASP A 175 -2.92 -14.33 -5.24
N LEU A 176 -3.25 -13.10 -5.66
CA LEU A 176 -2.33 -12.11 -6.23
C LEU A 176 -1.54 -11.31 -5.17
N ARG A 177 -1.80 -11.53 -3.87
CA ARG A 177 -1.25 -10.74 -2.74
C ARG A 177 -1.30 -9.23 -2.98
N MET A 178 -2.47 -8.74 -3.33
CA MET A 178 -2.68 -7.30 -3.60
C MET A 178 -2.36 -6.41 -2.39
N ARG A 179 -2.55 -6.96 -1.19
CA ARG A 179 -2.13 -6.42 0.10
C ARG A 179 -2.16 -7.54 1.13
#